data_AF-A0A6L5G9Z5-F1
#
_entry.id   AF-A0A6L5G9Z5-F1
#
_cell.length_a   1.000
_cell.length_b   1.000
_cell.length_c   1.000
_cell.angle_alpha   90.00
_cell.angle_beta   90.00
_cell.angle_gamma   90.00
#
_symmetry.space_group_name_H-M   'P 1'
#
loop_
_entity.id
_entity.type
_entity.pdbx_description
1 polymer ?
#
loop_
_entity_poly.entity_id
_entity_poly.type
_entity_poly.pdbx_seq_one_letter_code
_entity_poly.pdbx_strand_id
1 'polypeptide(L)'
;MAAESDAPERGAETEKLWNETGVDPVELHLGKDSGYTLRAYRMSDTLPGAAKADRDEPEDDDAGELDELVEADDVDERPDIADNAEDEDAPEPDAADFEDEEPEAEDDEDVDALDAEPEEVPVFLTRKGKLLVFRDQAALVAYVMENDDHDLAVIDEYADLQERVTEADIVCDEADIYELDLVVANLRGGHEAWEPELLIKAAEVGRDLGYALKNDSIVAALAPGSPLDDLDEAFRVVVEGGIKGKFAKRRLRRNDAQQAAIAWRGVIAKINDHVEWRG
;
A
#
# COMPACT_ATOMS: atom_id res chain seq x y z
N MET A 1 -15.90 -15.90 -26.95
CA MET A 1 -14.86 -15.57 -27.94
C MET A 1 -13.94 -14.63 -27.20
N ALA A 2 -12.93 -15.16 -26.52
CA ALA A 2 -11.91 -14.32 -25.91
C ALA A 2 -11.26 -13.54 -27.05
N ALA A 3 -11.12 -12.22 -26.90
CA ALA A 3 -10.21 -11.48 -27.76
C ALA A 3 -8.83 -12.13 -27.57
N GLU A 4 -8.19 -12.55 -28.66
CA GLU A 4 -6.75 -12.81 -28.62
C GLU A 4 -6.11 -11.54 -28.07
N SER A 5 -5.45 -11.67 -26.92
CA SER A 5 -4.62 -10.61 -26.36
C SER A 5 -3.53 -10.34 -27.39
N ASP A 6 -3.56 -9.17 -28.03
CA ASP A 6 -2.54 -8.71 -28.97
C ASP A 6 -1.31 -8.16 -28.21
N ALA A 7 -1.14 -8.56 -26.95
CA ALA A 7 0.00 -8.20 -26.14
C ALA A 7 1.25 -8.90 -26.69
N PRO A 8 2.39 -8.19 -26.81
CA PRO A 8 3.63 -8.80 -27.24
C PRO A 8 4.00 -9.94 -26.29
N GLU A 9 4.17 -11.16 -26.82
CA GLU A 9 4.63 -12.30 -26.02
C GLU A 9 6.12 -12.16 -25.70
N ARG A 10 6.50 -12.40 -24.44
CA ARG A 10 7.92 -12.45 -24.03
C ARG A 10 8.65 -13.55 -24.79
N GLY A 11 9.79 -13.20 -25.40
CA GLY A 11 10.69 -14.19 -25.98
C GLY A 11 11.47 -14.95 -24.91
N ALA A 12 11.96 -16.15 -25.23
CA ALA A 12 12.71 -16.98 -24.28
C ALA A 12 13.98 -16.30 -23.72
N GLU A 13 14.64 -15.43 -24.48
CA GLU A 13 15.80 -14.67 -23.98
C GLU A 13 15.38 -13.58 -22.99
N THR A 14 14.25 -12.91 -23.23
CA THR A 14 13.67 -11.92 -22.32
C THR A 14 13.19 -12.58 -21.03
N GLU A 15 12.49 -13.72 -21.12
CA GLU A 15 12.09 -14.50 -19.95
C GLU A 15 13.31 -14.98 -19.14
N LYS A 16 14.39 -15.39 -19.82
CA LYS A 16 15.63 -15.75 -19.16
C LYS A 16 16.27 -14.57 -18.43
N LEU A 17 16.28 -13.37 -19.02
CA LEU A 17 16.82 -12.15 -18.38
C LEU A 17 16.09 -11.85 -17.05
N TRP A 18 14.76 -11.80 -17.08
CA TRP A 18 13.96 -11.46 -15.90
C TRP A 18 14.06 -12.52 -14.81
N ASN A 19 14.08 -13.81 -15.19
CA ASN A 19 14.30 -14.91 -14.25
C ASN A 19 15.71 -14.90 -13.62
N GLU A 20 16.76 -14.59 -14.38
CA GLU A 20 18.14 -14.56 -13.86
C GLU A 20 18.39 -13.35 -12.96
N THR A 21 17.73 -12.22 -13.23
CA THR A 21 17.87 -11.00 -12.42
C THR A 21 16.89 -10.94 -11.24
N GLY A 22 15.80 -11.71 -11.29
CA GLY A 22 14.73 -11.66 -10.30
C GLY A 22 14.09 -10.28 -10.21
N VAL A 23 14.00 -9.58 -11.34
CA VAL A 23 13.34 -8.28 -11.53
C VAL A 23 12.31 -8.47 -12.64
N ASP A 24 11.15 -7.82 -12.50
CA ASP A 24 10.07 -7.85 -13.47
C ASP A 24 9.72 -6.43 -13.95
N PRO A 25 9.49 -6.23 -15.25
CA PRO A 25 8.85 -5.02 -15.74
C PRO A 25 7.36 -5.05 -15.41
N VAL A 26 6.86 -3.90 -14.95
CA VAL A 26 5.47 -3.68 -14.53
C VAL A 26 4.88 -2.53 -15.33
N GLU A 27 3.65 -2.70 -15.84
CA GLU A 27 2.88 -1.64 -16.49
C GLU A 27 1.77 -1.15 -15.56
N LEU A 28 1.72 0.17 -15.36
CA LEU A 28 0.73 0.83 -14.51
C LEU A 28 -0.12 1.78 -15.34
N HIS A 29 -1.43 1.59 -15.31
CA HIS A 29 -2.40 2.55 -15.84
C HIS A 29 -2.96 3.38 -14.69
N LEU A 30 -2.61 4.67 -14.67
CA LEU A 30 -2.90 5.58 -13.57
C LEU A 30 -3.54 6.87 -14.10
N GLY A 31 -4.86 6.97 -13.89
CA GLY A 31 -5.65 8.11 -14.31
C GLY A 31 -5.78 8.23 -15.83
N LYS A 32 -4.91 9.03 -16.46
CA LYS A 32 -4.92 9.27 -17.92
C LYS A 32 -3.61 8.87 -18.60
N ASP A 33 -2.62 8.51 -17.79
CA ASP A 33 -1.27 8.18 -18.21
C ASP A 33 -1.05 6.69 -17.92
N SER A 34 -0.27 6.03 -18.77
CA SER A 34 0.21 4.66 -18.57
C SER A 34 1.72 4.68 -18.68
N GLY A 35 2.40 3.77 -18.00
CA GLY A 35 3.84 3.63 -18.17
C GLY A 35 4.43 2.45 -17.42
N TYR A 36 5.74 2.32 -17.58
CA TYR A 36 6.55 1.19 -17.16
C TYR A 36 7.38 1.54 -15.93
N THR A 37 7.52 0.57 -15.03
CA THR A 37 8.46 0.59 -13.91
C THR A 37 9.04 -0.80 -13.73
N LEU A 38 9.88 -0.99 -12.72
CA LEU A 38 10.43 -2.31 -12.36
C LEU A 38 10.06 -2.64 -10.92
N ARG A 39 9.82 -3.94 -10.67
CA ARG A 39 9.58 -4.52 -9.35
C ARG A 39 10.47 -5.74 -9.18
N ALA A 40 10.86 -6.02 -7.94
CA ALA A 40 11.41 -7.29 -7.53
C ALA A 40 10.79 -7.69 -6.19
N TYR A 41 10.87 -8.96 -5.83
CA TYR A 41 10.61 -9.42 -4.47
C TYR A 41 11.90 -9.91 -3.83
N ARG A 42 12.13 -9.55 -2.57
CA ARG A 42 13.31 -9.95 -1.80
C ARG A 42 12.89 -10.25 -0.37
N MET A 43 13.60 -11.17 0.29
CA MET A 43 13.37 -11.41 1.72
C MET A 43 13.75 -10.15 2.51
N SER A 44 12.92 -9.76 3.47
CA SER A 44 13.08 -8.52 4.24
C SER A 44 14.44 -8.44 4.91
N ASP A 45 14.98 -9.55 5.40
CA ASP A 45 16.30 -9.69 6.04
C ASP A 45 17.50 -9.48 5.10
N THR A 46 17.28 -9.56 3.77
CA THR A 46 18.31 -9.30 2.76
C THR A 46 18.44 -7.82 2.40
N LEU A 47 17.48 -6.99 2.79
CA LEU A 47 17.47 -5.57 2.46
C LEU A 47 18.28 -4.73 3.48
N PRO A 48 18.98 -3.68 3.04
CA PRO A 48 19.68 -2.75 3.92
C PRO A 48 18.73 -2.13 4.93
N GLY A 49 19.10 -2.25 6.21
CA GLY A 49 18.28 -1.79 7.33
C GLY A 49 17.63 -2.91 8.13
N ALA A 50 17.62 -4.14 7.63
CA ALA A 50 17.00 -5.28 8.32
C ALA A 50 17.77 -5.81 9.53
N ALA A 51 19.06 -5.45 9.69
CA ALA A 51 19.94 -5.98 10.74
C ALA A 51 20.77 -4.89 11.44
N LYS A 52 20.14 -3.81 11.91
CA LYS A 52 20.82 -2.83 12.77
C LYS A 52 20.15 -2.65 14.13
N ALA A 53 20.17 -3.72 14.92
CA ALA A 53 20.15 -3.66 16.38
C ALA A 53 20.91 -4.86 17.00
N ASP A 54 21.98 -5.35 16.38
CA ASP A 54 22.93 -6.19 17.11
C ASP A 54 23.90 -5.26 17.87
N ARG A 55 23.74 -5.25 19.21
CA ARG A 55 24.55 -4.59 20.26
C ARG A 55 24.27 -3.11 20.50
N ASP A 56 23.62 -2.79 21.62
CA ASP A 56 24.31 -2.64 22.90
C ASP A 56 23.30 -2.90 24.02
N GLU A 57 23.63 -3.79 24.96
CA GLU A 57 22.95 -3.83 26.27
C GLU A 57 23.04 -2.42 26.87
N PRO A 58 21.97 -1.86 27.47
CA PRO A 58 22.13 -0.61 28.19
C PRO A 58 22.99 -0.89 29.41
N GLU A 59 24.27 -0.49 29.34
CA GLU A 59 25.04 -0.22 30.55
C GLU A 59 24.31 0.94 31.25
N ASP A 60 23.62 0.60 32.34
CA ASP A 60 23.24 1.53 33.39
C ASP A 60 24.44 2.44 33.70
N ASP A 61 24.37 3.72 33.34
CA ASP A 61 24.95 4.78 34.17
C ASP A 61 24.53 6.20 33.73
N ASP A 62 24.28 6.99 34.77
CA ASP A 62 24.27 8.45 34.84
C ASP A 62 22.98 9.21 34.46
N ALA A 63 22.05 9.20 35.41
CA ALA A 63 21.10 10.28 35.63
C ALA A 63 21.85 11.59 35.99
N GLY A 64 22.01 12.47 35.00
CA GLY A 64 22.52 13.83 35.17
C GLY A 64 21.39 14.86 35.13
N GLU A 65 21.15 15.50 36.27
CA GLU A 65 20.27 16.64 36.54
C GLU A 65 20.21 17.70 35.42
N LEU A 66 18.99 18.10 35.05
CA LEU A 66 18.72 19.44 34.51
C LEU A 66 17.77 20.19 35.44
N ASP A 67 18.41 21.03 36.24
CA ASP A 67 17.88 22.16 36.99
C ASP A 67 17.42 23.24 35.99
N GLU A 68 16.14 23.61 35.99
CA GLU A 68 15.71 24.90 35.44
C GLU A 68 14.48 25.45 36.19
N LEU A 69 14.80 26.15 37.27
CA LEU A 69 14.30 27.47 37.70
C LEU A 69 12.82 27.83 37.44
N VAL A 70 12.11 27.90 38.57
CA VAL A 70 10.85 28.61 38.81
C VAL A 70 11.10 30.13 38.86
N GLU A 71 10.34 30.91 38.09
CA GLU A 71 9.89 32.24 38.52
C GLU A 71 8.40 32.41 38.23
N ALA A 72 7.65 32.74 39.28
CA ALA A 72 6.25 33.12 39.27
C ALA A 72 6.14 34.65 39.16
N ASP A 73 5.14 35.16 38.44
CA ASP A 73 4.04 35.92 39.07
C ASP A 73 2.96 36.37 38.08
N ASP A 74 1.79 36.61 38.69
CA ASP A 74 0.70 37.52 38.33
C ASP A 74 -0.53 37.06 37.49
N VAL A 75 -1.57 36.70 38.26
CA VAL A 75 -2.94 37.29 38.35
C VAL A 75 -3.87 37.31 37.12
N ASP A 76 -4.88 36.43 37.22
CA ASP A 76 -6.34 36.66 37.13
C ASP A 76 -6.91 37.53 35.99
N GLU A 77 -7.70 36.91 35.11
CA GLU A 77 -9.01 37.42 34.67
C GLU A 77 -9.72 36.39 33.77
N ARG A 78 -10.79 35.78 34.28
CA ARG A 78 -11.78 35.01 33.50
C ARG A 78 -12.84 35.98 32.98
N PRO A 79 -13.33 35.86 31.74
CA PRO A 79 -14.57 36.51 31.36
C PRO A 79 -15.79 35.61 31.62
N ASP A 80 -16.82 36.25 32.15
CA ASP A 80 -18.09 35.69 32.62
C ASP A 80 -18.92 35.00 31.53
N ILE A 81 -19.41 33.80 31.86
CA ILE A 81 -20.45 33.09 31.10
C ILE A 81 -21.78 33.72 31.49
N ALA A 82 -22.48 34.29 30.51
CA ALA A 82 -23.82 34.82 30.67
C ALA A 82 -24.83 33.68 30.86
N ASP A 83 -25.61 33.81 31.93
CA ASP A 83 -26.85 33.08 32.22
C ASP A 83 -27.75 32.98 30.99
N ASN A 84 -28.25 31.77 30.71
CA ASN A 84 -29.58 31.65 30.12
C ASN A 84 -30.36 30.51 30.76
N ALA A 85 -31.62 30.84 31.04
CA ALA A 85 -32.55 30.16 31.93
C ALA A 85 -33.01 28.79 31.43
N GLU A 86 -33.13 27.87 32.40
CA GLU A 86 -34.27 26.98 32.68
C GLU A 86 -34.98 26.33 31.49
N ASP A 87 -34.69 25.03 31.29
CA ASP A 87 -35.65 24.07 30.72
C ASP A 87 -35.82 22.93 31.74
N GLU A 88 -36.81 23.08 32.62
CA GLU A 88 -37.27 22.08 33.58
C GLU A 88 -38.22 21.10 32.86
N ASP A 89 -37.72 19.94 32.41
CA ASP A 89 -38.44 18.63 32.35
C ASP A 89 -37.71 17.61 31.46
N ALA A 90 -36.46 17.27 31.79
CA ALA A 90 -35.82 16.04 31.32
C ALA A 90 -35.49 15.16 32.53
N PRO A 91 -35.97 13.91 32.61
CA PRO A 91 -35.54 13.00 33.66
C PRO A 91 -34.03 12.75 33.55
N GLU A 92 -33.31 12.94 34.66
CA GLU A 92 -31.90 12.59 34.77
C GLU A 92 -31.71 11.11 34.37
N PRO A 93 -30.75 10.77 33.49
CA PRO A 93 -30.41 9.38 33.22
C PRO A 93 -29.89 8.73 34.51
N ASP A 94 -30.38 7.53 34.81
CA ASP A 94 -30.03 6.75 35.99
C ASP A 94 -28.53 6.43 35.97
N ALA A 95 -27.84 6.75 37.07
CA ALA A 95 -26.40 6.53 37.22
C ALA A 95 -26.00 5.04 37.23
N ALA A 96 -26.98 4.12 37.18
CA ALA A 96 -26.79 2.68 37.12
C ALA A 96 -26.62 2.12 35.68
N ASP A 97 -26.75 2.94 34.62
CA ASP A 97 -26.57 2.50 33.22
C ASP A 97 -25.14 2.72 32.69
N PHE A 98 -24.21 3.13 33.56
CA PHE A 98 -22.78 3.36 33.28
C PHE A 98 -21.87 2.46 34.13
N GLU A 99 -22.32 1.25 34.47
CA GLU A 99 -21.41 0.24 35.02
C GLU A 99 -20.47 -0.25 33.90
N ASP A 100 -19.32 0.39 33.84
CA ASP A 100 -18.00 -0.07 33.39
C ASP A 100 -17.96 -1.53 32.87
N GLU A 101 -18.17 -1.72 31.56
CA GLU A 101 -17.38 -2.72 30.85
C GLU A 101 -16.01 -2.07 30.61
N GLU A 102 -15.03 -2.43 31.44
CA GLU A 102 -13.62 -2.17 31.14
C GLU A 102 -13.38 -2.65 29.70
N PRO A 103 -12.83 -1.80 28.80
CA PRO A 103 -12.29 -2.33 27.57
C PRO A 103 -11.19 -3.30 28.00
N GLU A 104 -11.39 -4.59 27.73
CA GLU A 104 -10.30 -5.55 27.69
C GLU A 104 -9.25 -4.90 26.79
N ALA A 105 -8.14 -4.48 27.40
CA ALA A 105 -6.95 -4.14 26.66
C ALA A 105 -6.61 -5.43 25.90
N GLU A 106 -6.97 -5.47 24.62
CA GLU A 106 -6.25 -6.33 23.70
C GLU A 106 -4.80 -5.96 23.92
N ASP A 107 -4.02 -6.92 24.43
CA ASP A 107 -2.58 -6.84 24.42
C ASP A 107 -2.20 -6.50 22.98
N ASP A 108 -1.99 -5.21 22.70
CA ASP A 108 -1.07 -4.75 21.68
C ASP A 108 0.27 -5.34 22.13
N GLU A 109 0.47 -6.63 21.81
CA GLU A 109 1.79 -7.17 21.64
C GLU A 109 2.38 -6.28 20.55
N ASP A 110 3.05 -5.19 20.99
CA ASP A 110 4.07 -4.49 20.24
C ASP A 110 5.07 -5.56 19.83
N VAL A 111 4.75 -6.26 18.73
CA VAL A 111 5.69 -7.11 18.02
C VAL A 111 6.78 -6.14 17.61
N ASP A 112 7.87 -6.18 18.38
CA ASP A 112 9.03 -5.37 18.10
C ASP A 112 9.34 -5.63 16.61
N ALA A 113 9.38 -4.57 15.79
CA ALA A 113 9.61 -4.73 14.35
C ALA A 113 10.93 -5.45 14.04
N LEU A 114 11.77 -5.62 15.07
CA LEU A 114 13.02 -6.36 15.13
C LEU A 114 12.85 -7.89 15.26
N ASP A 115 11.70 -8.40 15.72
CA ASP A 115 11.37 -9.82 15.91
C ASP A 115 10.45 -10.38 14.80
N ALA A 116 10.10 -9.57 13.80
CA ALA A 116 9.32 -10.04 12.66
C ALA A 116 10.08 -11.13 11.88
N GLU A 117 9.44 -12.28 11.64
CA GLU A 117 10.03 -13.33 10.82
C GLU A 117 10.33 -12.79 9.41
N PRO A 118 11.47 -13.16 8.78
CA PRO A 118 11.76 -12.73 7.43
C PRO A 118 10.64 -13.10 6.46
N GLU A 119 10.12 -12.11 5.76
CA GLU A 119 9.04 -12.26 4.78
C GLU A 119 9.47 -11.71 3.42
N GLU A 120 8.83 -12.20 2.35
CA GLU A 120 9.09 -11.71 1.01
C GLU A 120 8.38 -10.37 0.80
N VAL A 121 9.15 -9.33 0.46
CA VAL A 121 8.65 -7.95 0.34
C VAL A 121 8.97 -7.34 -1.02
N PRO A 122 8.11 -6.46 -1.53
CA PRO A 122 8.33 -5.82 -2.82
C PRO A 122 9.34 -4.69 -2.74
N VAL A 123 10.23 -4.65 -3.73
CA VAL A 123 11.17 -3.55 -3.99
C VAL A 123 10.84 -2.99 -5.38
N PHE A 124 10.47 -1.71 -5.45
CA PHE A 124 10.20 -1.04 -6.72
C PHE A 124 11.35 -0.12 -7.13
N LEU A 125 11.36 0.26 -8.39
CA LEU A 125 12.17 1.37 -8.90
C LEU A 125 11.69 2.69 -8.30
N THR A 126 12.08 2.95 -7.06
CA THR A 126 11.76 4.17 -6.33
C THR A 126 13.02 4.97 -6.04
N ARG A 127 12.89 6.29 -5.96
CA ARG A 127 13.99 7.18 -5.57
C ARG A 127 13.43 8.27 -4.67
N LYS A 128 14.00 8.42 -3.47
CA LYS A 128 13.58 9.43 -2.48
C LYS A 128 12.07 9.36 -2.18
N GLY A 129 11.54 8.15 -2.04
CA GLY A 129 10.13 7.90 -1.75
C GLY A 129 9.17 8.18 -2.91
N LYS A 130 9.67 8.32 -4.14
CA LYS A 130 8.84 8.43 -5.35
C LYS A 130 8.99 7.21 -6.22
N LEU A 131 7.87 6.67 -6.70
CA LEU A 131 7.85 5.64 -7.73
C LEU A 131 8.21 6.27 -9.06
N LEU A 132 9.24 5.75 -9.73
CA LEU A 132 9.62 6.20 -11.05
C LEU A 132 8.81 5.42 -12.09
N VAL A 133 8.04 6.13 -12.92
CA VAL A 133 7.22 5.54 -13.99
C VAL A 133 7.55 6.22 -15.31
N PHE A 134 7.85 5.44 -16.33
CA PHE A 134 8.32 5.91 -17.64
C PHE A 134 7.25 5.69 -18.70
N ARG A 135 6.95 6.72 -19.49
CA ARG A 135 5.92 6.62 -20.55
C ARG A 135 6.32 5.72 -21.72
N ASP A 136 7.62 5.48 -21.86
CA ASP A 136 8.20 4.70 -22.93
C ASP A 136 9.31 3.78 -22.41
N GLN A 137 9.44 2.64 -23.07
CA GLN A 137 10.35 1.57 -22.70
C GLN A 137 11.82 2.03 -22.88
N ALA A 138 12.09 2.81 -23.91
CA ALA A 138 13.42 3.36 -24.20
C ALA A 138 13.92 4.26 -23.05
N ALA A 139 13.07 5.12 -22.50
CA ALA A 139 13.42 5.97 -21.36
C ALA A 139 13.66 5.16 -20.08
N LEU A 140 12.88 4.11 -19.84
CA LEU A 140 13.12 3.19 -18.72
C LEU A 140 14.50 2.52 -18.85
N VAL A 141 14.81 1.97 -20.03
CA VAL A 141 16.09 1.31 -20.30
C VAL A 141 17.26 2.28 -20.16
N ALA A 142 17.15 3.47 -20.76
CA ALA A 142 18.19 4.50 -20.64
C ALA A 142 18.43 4.87 -19.16
N TYR A 143 17.37 4.99 -18.36
CA TYR A 143 17.51 5.25 -16.93
C TYR A 143 18.23 4.11 -16.20
N VAL A 144 17.82 2.86 -16.43
CA VAL A 144 18.41 1.67 -15.81
C VAL A 144 19.90 1.57 -16.15
N MET A 145 20.28 1.76 -17.42
CA MET A 145 21.68 1.66 -17.85
C MET A 145 22.59 2.75 -17.25
N GLU A 146 22.04 3.90 -16.88
CA GLU A 146 22.82 5.08 -16.46
C GLU A 146 22.79 5.36 -14.96
N ASN A 147 21.87 4.76 -14.20
CA ASN A 147 21.59 5.14 -12.81
C ASN A 147 21.54 3.94 -11.87
N ASP A 148 22.11 4.12 -10.68
CA ASP A 148 22.08 3.20 -9.54
C ASP A 148 21.65 3.91 -8.23
N ASP A 149 21.36 5.22 -8.28
CA ASP A 149 20.86 6.01 -7.14
C ASP A 149 19.33 5.86 -6.98
N HIS A 150 18.89 4.65 -6.67
CA HIS A 150 17.50 4.28 -6.40
C HIS A 150 17.40 2.96 -5.62
N ASP A 151 16.23 2.67 -5.06
CA ASP A 151 16.08 1.58 -4.08
C ASP A 151 16.25 0.19 -4.71
N LEU A 152 15.97 0.02 -6.01
CA LEU A 152 16.17 -1.25 -6.72
C LEU A 152 17.65 -1.63 -6.92
N ALA A 153 18.59 -0.67 -6.82
CA ALA A 153 20.01 -0.92 -7.02
C ALA A 153 20.65 -1.72 -5.88
N VAL A 154 19.89 -1.95 -4.82
CA VAL A 154 20.25 -2.81 -3.69
C VAL A 154 20.36 -4.29 -4.05
N ILE A 155 19.73 -4.68 -5.15
CA ILE A 155 19.68 -6.04 -5.63
C ILE A 155 21.02 -6.38 -6.27
N ASP A 156 21.66 -7.47 -5.82
CA ASP A 156 22.96 -7.90 -6.34
C ASP A 156 22.95 -8.11 -7.86
N GLU A 157 21.85 -8.65 -8.40
CA GLU A 157 21.66 -8.87 -9.83
C GLU A 157 21.35 -7.59 -10.64
N TYR A 158 21.16 -6.44 -10.01
CA TYR A 158 20.81 -5.20 -10.71
C TYR A 158 21.92 -4.78 -11.69
N ALA A 159 23.20 -4.96 -11.32
CA ALA A 159 24.31 -4.65 -12.20
C ALA A 159 24.30 -5.49 -13.50
N ASP A 160 23.89 -6.76 -13.42
CA ASP A 160 23.74 -7.61 -14.61
C ASP A 160 22.57 -7.16 -15.48
N LEU A 161 21.46 -6.72 -14.85
CA LEU A 161 20.34 -6.10 -15.55
C LEU A 161 20.80 -4.86 -16.35
N GLN A 162 21.59 -3.96 -15.73
CA GLN A 162 22.08 -2.74 -16.39
C GLN A 162 22.89 -3.03 -17.66
N GLU A 163 23.66 -4.12 -17.67
CA GLU A 163 24.51 -4.49 -18.81
C GLU A 163 23.73 -5.14 -19.97
N ARG A 164 22.60 -5.79 -19.67
CA ARG A 164 21.91 -6.69 -20.60
C ARG A 164 20.58 -6.17 -21.12
N VAL A 165 19.88 -5.34 -20.35
CA VAL A 165 18.51 -4.93 -20.67
C VAL A 165 18.45 -4.13 -21.97
N THR A 166 17.48 -4.45 -22.81
CA THR A 166 17.17 -3.71 -24.03
C THR A 166 15.71 -3.28 -24.06
N GLU A 167 15.37 -2.34 -24.94
CA GLU A 167 13.97 -1.88 -25.11
C GLU A 167 13.03 -3.04 -25.44
N ALA A 168 13.50 -4.03 -26.21
CA ALA A 168 12.72 -5.20 -26.58
C ALA A 168 12.44 -6.14 -25.39
N ASP A 169 13.17 -6.02 -24.28
CA ASP A 169 12.96 -6.82 -23.09
C ASP A 169 11.85 -6.27 -22.18
N ILE A 170 11.48 -4.99 -22.33
CA ILE A 170 10.40 -4.35 -21.54
C ILE A 170 9.03 -4.77 -22.11
N VAL A 171 8.71 -6.02 -21.87
CA VAL A 171 7.42 -6.65 -22.17
C VAL A 171 6.85 -7.13 -20.84
N CYS A 172 5.69 -6.62 -20.42
CA CYS A 172 5.07 -7.01 -19.16
C CYS A 172 4.24 -8.28 -19.35
N ASP A 173 4.29 -9.20 -18.39
CA ASP A 173 3.37 -10.33 -18.37
C ASP A 173 1.96 -9.84 -18.04
N GLU A 174 0.93 -10.58 -18.45
CA GLU A 174 -0.47 -10.21 -18.17
C GLU A 174 -0.72 -10.01 -16.67
N ALA A 175 -0.01 -10.75 -15.81
CA ALA A 175 -0.09 -10.59 -14.36
C ALA A 175 0.47 -9.25 -13.85
N ASP A 176 1.42 -8.65 -14.59
CA ASP A 176 2.15 -7.44 -14.20
C ASP A 176 1.64 -6.16 -14.91
N ILE A 177 0.47 -6.24 -15.54
CA ILE A 177 -0.26 -5.09 -16.11
C ILE A 177 -1.39 -4.72 -15.16
N TYR A 178 -1.36 -3.53 -14.57
CA TYR A 178 -2.32 -3.11 -13.55
C TYR A 178 -3.16 -1.89 -14.00
N GLU A 179 -4.46 -2.11 -14.17
CA GLU A 179 -5.43 -1.13 -14.66
C GLU A 179 -6.12 -0.34 -13.53
N LEU A 180 -5.34 0.41 -12.75
CA LEU A 180 -5.83 1.13 -11.56
C LEU A 180 -6.85 2.23 -11.92
N ASP A 181 -6.76 2.81 -13.11
CA ASP A 181 -7.68 3.82 -13.63
C ASP A 181 -9.10 3.27 -13.89
N LEU A 182 -9.23 1.97 -14.21
CA LEU A 182 -10.51 1.32 -14.47
C LEU A 182 -11.26 0.93 -13.20
N VAL A 183 -10.56 0.71 -12.09
CA VAL A 183 -11.14 0.24 -10.80
C VAL A 183 -12.34 1.07 -10.36
N VAL A 184 -12.20 2.40 -10.35
CA VAL A 184 -13.25 3.30 -9.87
C VAL A 184 -14.46 3.29 -10.82
N ALA A 185 -14.22 3.19 -12.12
CA ALA A 185 -15.29 3.12 -13.12
C ALA A 185 -16.03 1.77 -13.02
N ASN A 186 -15.28 0.67 -12.86
CA ASN A 186 -15.81 -0.68 -12.68
C ASN A 186 -16.73 -0.75 -11.45
N LEU A 187 -16.27 -0.23 -10.30
CA LEU A 187 -17.06 -0.22 -9.07
C LEU A 187 -18.36 0.57 -9.22
N ARG A 188 -18.32 1.73 -9.89
CA ARG A 188 -19.50 2.58 -10.15
C ARG A 188 -20.49 1.99 -11.15
N GLY A 189 -20.07 1.04 -11.98
CA GLY A 189 -20.94 0.31 -12.90
C GLY A 189 -22.01 -0.54 -12.21
N GLY A 190 -21.89 -0.73 -10.89
CA GLY A 190 -22.78 -1.56 -10.08
C GLY A 190 -22.38 -3.04 -10.11
N HIS A 191 -22.87 -3.83 -9.16
CA HIS A 191 -22.33 -5.16 -8.85
C HIS A 191 -22.34 -6.18 -9.99
N GLU A 192 -23.20 -6.02 -11.01
CA GLU A 192 -23.21 -6.91 -12.17
C GLU A 192 -22.13 -6.60 -13.20
N ALA A 193 -21.56 -5.39 -13.16
CA ALA A 193 -20.45 -4.96 -14.01
C ALA A 193 -19.09 -5.17 -13.34
N TRP A 194 -19.07 -5.61 -12.08
CA TRP A 194 -17.81 -5.80 -11.35
C TRP A 194 -16.97 -6.92 -11.97
N GLU A 195 -15.69 -6.64 -12.14
CA GLU A 195 -14.69 -7.56 -12.68
C GLU A 195 -13.75 -8.00 -11.56
N PRO A 196 -13.97 -9.16 -10.92
CA PRO A 196 -13.21 -9.56 -9.73
C PRO A 196 -11.69 -9.52 -9.91
N GLU A 197 -11.19 -10.01 -11.06
CA GLU A 197 -9.75 -10.07 -11.34
C GLU A 197 -9.10 -8.68 -11.43
N LEU A 198 -9.79 -7.68 -11.97
CA LEU A 198 -9.33 -6.29 -11.98
C LEU A 198 -9.12 -5.76 -10.56
N LEU A 199 -10.08 -6.03 -9.66
CA LEU A 199 -10.03 -5.54 -8.28
C LEU A 199 -8.98 -6.28 -7.45
N ILE A 200 -8.83 -7.59 -7.68
CA ILE A 200 -7.81 -8.42 -7.03
C ILE A 200 -6.41 -7.91 -7.40
N LYS A 201 -6.13 -7.77 -8.70
CA LYS A 201 -4.83 -7.26 -9.18
C LYS A 201 -4.56 -5.84 -8.67
N ALA A 202 -5.58 -4.98 -8.63
CA ALA A 202 -5.44 -3.64 -8.07
C ALA A 202 -5.09 -3.65 -6.57
N ALA A 203 -5.69 -4.57 -5.79
CA ALA A 203 -5.38 -4.73 -4.37
C ALA A 203 -3.96 -5.24 -4.15
N GLU A 204 -3.51 -6.20 -4.97
CA GLU A 204 -2.14 -6.73 -4.93
C GLU A 204 -1.10 -5.62 -5.16
N VAL A 205 -1.14 -4.93 -6.31
CA VAL A 205 -0.20 -3.84 -6.57
C VAL A 205 -0.38 -2.66 -5.60
N GLY A 206 -1.60 -2.44 -5.09
CA GLY A 206 -1.88 -1.42 -4.10
C GLY A 206 -1.18 -1.67 -2.78
N ARG A 207 -1.21 -2.91 -2.28
CA ARG A 207 -0.47 -3.31 -1.06
C ARG A 207 1.02 -3.21 -1.30
N ASP A 208 1.49 -3.70 -2.44
CA ASP A 208 2.91 -3.67 -2.80
C ASP A 208 3.47 -2.25 -2.88
N LEU A 209 2.75 -1.34 -3.55
CA LEU A 209 3.11 0.06 -3.62
C LEU A 209 2.99 0.75 -2.26
N GLY A 210 1.99 0.38 -1.45
CA GLY A 210 1.85 0.86 -0.07
C GLY A 210 3.11 0.58 0.75
N TYR A 211 3.61 -0.66 0.68
CA TYR A 211 4.85 -1.10 1.33
C TYR A 211 6.07 -0.36 0.76
N ALA A 212 6.29 -0.43 -0.56
CA ALA A 212 7.49 0.12 -1.19
C ALA A 212 7.59 1.65 -1.06
N LEU A 213 6.46 2.35 -1.02
CA LEU A 213 6.41 3.81 -0.82
C LEU A 213 6.39 4.22 0.66
N LYS A 214 6.39 3.26 1.59
CA LYS A 214 6.28 3.49 3.04
C LYS A 214 5.09 4.40 3.36
N ASN A 215 3.94 4.08 2.76
CA ASN A 215 2.73 4.89 2.87
C ASN A 215 1.69 4.19 3.74
N ASP A 216 1.74 4.47 5.04
CA ASP A 216 0.85 3.89 6.06
C ASP A 216 -0.63 4.10 5.72
N SER A 217 -0.97 5.18 5.01
CA SER A 217 -2.34 5.47 4.63
C SER A 217 -2.85 4.61 3.48
N ILE A 218 -1.97 4.06 2.64
CA ILE A 218 -2.31 3.02 1.65
C ILE A 218 -2.34 1.66 2.35
N VAL A 219 -1.33 1.35 3.16
CA VAL A 219 -1.23 0.11 3.94
C VAL A 219 -2.49 -0.10 4.78
N ALA A 220 -2.87 0.87 5.61
CA ALA A 220 -4.06 0.79 6.45
C ALA A 220 -5.38 0.67 5.64
N ALA A 221 -5.43 1.24 4.44
CA ALA A 221 -6.62 1.16 3.59
C ALA A 221 -6.83 -0.21 2.95
N LEU A 222 -5.77 -1.01 2.83
CA LEU A 222 -5.74 -2.35 2.21
C LEU A 222 -5.33 -3.45 3.21
N ALA A 223 -5.22 -3.11 4.50
CA ALA A 223 -4.83 -4.02 5.57
C ALA A 223 -5.89 -5.10 5.79
N PRO A 224 -5.51 -6.27 6.33
CA PRO A 224 -6.43 -7.32 6.70
C PRO A 224 -7.63 -6.80 7.52
N GLY A 225 -8.85 -7.14 7.11
CA GLY A 225 -10.09 -6.71 7.77
C GLY A 225 -10.52 -5.26 7.48
N SER A 226 -9.76 -4.51 6.67
CA SER A 226 -10.23 -3.23 6.13
C SER A 226 -11.40 -3.44 5.16
N PRO A 227 -12.26 -2.43 4.93
CA PRO A 227 -13.37 -2.58 3.98
C PRO A 227 -12.97 -2.92 2.54
N LEU A 228 -11.75 -2.54 2.11
CA LEU A 228 -11.24 -2.90 0.79
C LEU A 228 -10.65 -4.31 0.75
N ASP A 229 -10.04 -4.75 1.85
CA ASP A 229 -9.55 -6.12 2.01
C ASP A 229 -10.71 -7.13 2.05
N ASP A 230 -11.75 -6.87 2.84
CA ASP A 230 -12.98 -7.68 2.87
C ASP A 230 -13.62 -7.83 1.48
N LEU A 231 -13.49 -6.78 0.66
CA LEU A 231 -13.96 -6.76 -0.72
C LEU A 231 -13.07 -7.63 -1.63
N ASP A 232 -11.74 -7.48 -1.53
CA ASP A 232 -10.74 -8.32 -2.23
C ASP A 232 -10.95 -9.80 -1.92
N GLU A 233 -11.00 -10.17 -0.64
CA GLU A 233 -11.22 -11.55 -0.18
C GLU A 233 -12.53 -12.13 -0.73
N ALA A 234 -13.60 -11.33 -0.72
CA ALA A 234 -14.86 -11.76 -1.31
C ALA A 234 -14.77 -11.95 -2.83
N PHE A 235 -13.97 -11.16 -3.54
CA PHE A 235 -13.70 -11.36 -4.97
C PHE A 235 -12.88 -12.62 -5.23
N ARG A 236 -11.84 -12.90 -4.43
CA ARG A 236 -11.06 -14.15 -4.54
C ARG A 236 -11.94 -15.39 -4.41
N VAL A 237 -12.83 -15.40 -3.42
CA VAL A 237 -13.83 -16.48 -3.26
C VAL A 237 -14.79 -16.58 -4.45
N VAL A 238 -15.12 -15.46 -5.11
CA VAL A 238 -15.94 -15.47 -6.32
C VAL A 238 -15.19 -16.08 -7.51
N VAL A 239 -13.90 -15.75 -7.69
CA VAL A 239 -13.04 -16.30 -8.75
C VAL A 239 -12.82 -17.79 -8.58
N GLU A 240 -12.53 -18.26 -7.35
CA GLU A 240 -12.46 -19.69 -7.04
C GLU A 240 -13.75 -20.44 -7.37
N GLY A 241 -14.89 -19.75 -7.24
CA GLY A 241 -16.19 -20.22 -7.69
C GLY A 241 -16.87 -21.23 -6.75
N GLY A 242 -17.60 -22.18 -7.34
CA GLY A 242 -18.39 -23.16 -6.59
C GLY A 242 -19.56 -22.57 -5.79
N ILE A 243 -19.99 -23.31 -4.76
CA ILE A 243 -21.13 -22.90 -3.91
C ILE A 243 -20.75 -21.68 -3.06
N LYS A 244 -19.52 -21.65 -2.51
CA LYS A 244 -19.01 -20.52 -1.72
C LYS A 244 -18.97 -19.23 -2.54
N GLY A 245 -18.45 -19.28 -3.78
CA GLY A 245 -18.45 -18.13 -4.69
C GLY A 245 -19.85 -17.58 -5.00
N LYS A 246 -20.85 -18.45 -5.16
CA LYS A 246 -22.26 -17.99 -5.35
C LYS A 246 -22.80 -17.25 -4.12
N PHE A 247 -22.45 -17.69 -2.91
CA PHE A 247 -22.83 -16.98 -1.68
C PHE A 247 -22.06 -15.68 -1.51
N ALA A 248 -20.75 -15.67 -1.80
CA ALA A 248 -19.91 -14.48 -1.79
C ALA A 248 -20.44 -13.41 -2.75
N LYS A 249 -20.76 -13.77 -4.00
CA LYS A 249 -21.39 -12.85 -4.97
C LYS A 249 -22.71 -12.24 -4.44
N ARG A 250 -23.50 -13.04 -3.71
CA ARG A 250 -24.76 -12.57 -3.11
C ARG A 250 -24.53 -11.62 -1.93
N ARG A 251 -23.44 -11.82 -1.17
CA ARG A 251 -23.00 -10.93 -0.10
C ARG A 251 -22.44 -9.62 -0.67
N LEU A 252 -21.64 -9.69 -1.73
CA LEU A 252 -21.09 -8.52 -2.44
C LEU A 252 -22.18 -7.55 -2.90
N ARG A 253 -23.35 -8.05 -3.34
CA ARG A 253 -24.50 -7.20 -3.71
C ARG A 253 -25.06 -6.33 -2.57
N ARG A 254 -24.68 -6.59 -1.31
CA ARG A 254 -25.05 -5.75 -0.17
C ARG A 254 -24.05 -4.63 0.09
N ASN A 255 -22.84 -4.72 -0.48
CA ASN A 255 -21.83 -3.67 -0.35
C ASN A 255 -22.28 -2.41 -1.07
N ASP A 256 -21.96 -1.26 -0.49
CA ASP A 256 -22.18 0.03 -1.14
C ASP A 256 -21.10 0.25 -2.20
N ALA A 257 -21.49 0.10 -3.46
CA ALA A 257 -20.61 0.26 -4.61
C ALA A 257 -20.02 1.69 -4.71
N GLN A 258 -20.78 2.70 -4.26
CA GLN A 258 -20.31 4.08 -4.28
C GLN A 258 -19.26 4.30 -3.19
N GLN A 259 -19.47 3.72 -2.00
CA GLN A 259 -18.50 3.79 -0.91
C GLN A 259 -17.20 3.05 -1.28
N ALA A 260 -17.29 1.87 -1.88
CA ALA A 260 -16.12 1.14 -2.39
C ALA A 260 -15.35 1.97 -3.43
N ALA A 261 -16.06 2.60 -4.37
CA ALA A 261 -15.43 3.46 -5.38
C ALA A 261 -14.78 4.72 -4.76
N ILE A 262 -15.34 5.28 -3.70
CA ILE A 262 -14.75 6.42 -2.97
C ILE A 262 -13.46 6.00 -2.26
N ALA A 263 -13.47 4.85 -1.58
CA ALA A 263 -12.30 4.31 -0.89
C ALA A 263 -11.16 4.03 -1.88
N TRP A 264 -11.45 3.34 -2.99
CA TRP A 264 -10.47 3.07 -4.04
C TRP A 264 -9.89 4.33 -4.69
N ARG A 265 -10.72 5.34 -4.96
CA ARG A 265 -10.24 6.64 -5.44
C ARG A 265 -9.25 7.28 -4.45
N GLY A 266 -9.45 7.09 -3.14
CA GLY A 266 -8.52 7.56 -2.11
C GLY A 266 -7.16 6.87 -2.18
N VAL A 267 -7.14 5.55 -2.38
CA VAL A 267 -5.91 4.77 -2.59
C VAL A 267 -5.17 5.26 -3.83
N ILE A 268 -5.87 5.36 -4.98
CA ILE A 268 -5.28 5.81 -6.25
C ILE A 268 -4.74 7.24 -6.15
N ALA A 269 -5.40 8.13 -5.41
CA ALA A 269 -4.91 9.49 -5.20
C ALA A 269 -3.57 9.49 -4.46
N LYS A 270 -3.45 8.72 -3.37
CA LYS A 270 -2.21 8.60 -2.60
C LYS A 270 -1.08 7.99 -3.40
N ILE A 271 -1.36 6.99 -4.24
CA ILE A 271 -0.38 6.42 -5.17
C ILE A 271 0.10 7.50 -6.13
N ASN A 272 -0.83 8.21 -6.80
CA ASN A 272 -0.48 9.26 -7.75
C ASN A 272 0.38 10.37 -7.13
N ASP A 273 0.15 10.73 -5.86
CA ASP A 273 0.97 11.73 -5.15
C ASP A 273 2.44 11.29 -5.00
N HIS A 274 2.73 10.00 -5.10
CA HIS A 274 4.07 9.41 -5.02
C HIS A 274 4.66 9.03 -6.37
N VAL A 275 3.95 9.23 -7.48
CA VAL A 275 4.44 8.89 -8.82
C VAL A 275 5.20 10.06 -9.42
N GLU A 276 6.42 9.79 -9.87
CA GLU A 276 7.21 10.68 -10.70
C GLU A 276 7.23 10.16 -12.14
N TRP A 277 6.45 10.81 -13.01
CA TRP A 277 6.37 10.47 -14.41
C TRP A 277 7.60 10.98 -15.20
N ARG A 278 8.21 10.09 -15.98
CA ARG A 278 9.37 10.36 -16.84
C ARG A 278 9.11 9.98 -18.30
N GLY A 279 9.96 10.49 -19.20
CA GLY A 279 9.96 10.28 -20.64
C GLY A 279 11.05 11.12 -21.29
#